data_AF-A0A2N1UUC7-F1
#
_entry.id   AF-A0A2N1UUC7-F1
#
_cell.length_a   1.000
_cell.length_b   1.000
_cell.length_c   1.000
_cell.angle_alpha   90.00
_cell.angle_beta   90.00
_cell.angle_gamma   90.00
#
_symmetry.space_group_name_H-M   'P 1'
#
loop_
_entity.id
_entity.type
_entity.pdbx_description
1 polymer ?
#
loop_
_entity_poly.entity_id
_entity_poly.type
_entity_poly.pdbx_seq_one_letter_code
_entity_poly.pdbx_strand_id
1 'polypeptide(L)'
;MQVFFVSIRTALIYGPGELEDAQGDGAGQMQLHLSWPHSYVFDEWEGYAVVVPERGEVWGLSQPQVEDGRIEVSFPFTPQPIPPQDRKIFEQGPRTAQAPAANDSESENQDD
;
A
#
# COMPACT_ATOMS: atom_id res chain seq x y z
N MET A 1 -0.20 -10.31 -9.56
CA MET A 1 -0.59 -8.98 -10.09
C MET A 1 -0.26 -7.99 -9.01
N GLN A 2 0.43 -6.90 -9.36
CA GLN A 2 0.91 -5.97 -8.35
C GLN A 2 -0.15 -4.94 -7.97
N VAL A 3 -0.30 -4.75 -6.66
CA VAL A 3 -1.20 -3.77 -6.06
C VAL A 3 -0.39 -2.84 -5.17
N PHE A 4 -0.69 -1.55 -5.27
CA PHE A 4 -0.07 -0.51 -4.48
C PHE A 4 -1.14 0.21 -3.67
N PHE A 5 -0.73 0.74 -2.52
CA PHE A 5 -1.57 1.54 -1.65
C PHE A 5 -1.06 2.97 -1.64
N VAL A 6 -1.95 3.92 -1.88
CA VAL A 6 -1.61 5.35 -1.82
C VAL A 6 -2.36 5.98 -0.65
N SER A 7 -1.61 6.52 0.32
CA SER A 7 -2.22 7.26 1.42
C SER A 7 -2.91 8.51 0.88
N ILE A 8 -4.22 8.64 1.11
CA ILE A 8 -4.96 9.83 0.64
C ILE A 8 -4.56 11.10 1.40
N ARG A 9 -3.95 10.95 2.58
CA ARG A 9 -3.50 12.07 3.41
C ARG A 9 -2.12 12.57 3.02
N THR A 10 -1.18 11.65 2.84
CA THR A 10 0.25 12.00 2.65
C THR A 10 0.72 11.87 1.21
N ALA A 11 -0.11 11.29 0.33
CA ALA A 11 0.25 10.94 -1.04
C ALA A 11 1.48 10.00 -1.14
N LEU A 12 1.81 9.30 -0.04
CA LEU A 12 2.85 8.27 -0.02
C LEU A 12 2.33 6.98 -0.64
N ILE A 13 3.23 6.28 -1.33
CA ILE A 13 2.94 5.01 -2.03
C ILE A 13 3.62 3.87 -1.26
N TYR A 14 2.85 2.83 -1.00
CA TYR A 14 3.29 1.62 -0.33
C TYR A 14 3.12 0.42 -1.28
N GLY A 15 4.06 -0.53 -1.22
CA GLY A 15 4.02 -1.78 -2.00
C GLY A 15 5.35 -2.09 -2.71
N PRO A 16 5.32 -2.94 -3.75
CA PRO A 16 4.14 -3.67 -4.24
C PRO A 16 3.68 -4.74 -3.24
N GLY A 17 2.37 -4.94 -3.15
CA GLY A 17 1.77 -6.18 -2.67
C GLY A 17 1.42 -7.08 -3.85
N GLU A 18 1.52 -8.38 -3.66
CA GLU A 18 1.18 -9.35 -4.71
C GLU A 18 -0.23 -9.89 -4.47
N LEU A 19 -1.14 -9.69 -5.43
CA LEU A 19 -2.49 -10.22 -5.36
C LEU A 19 -2.51 -11.75 -5.38
N GLU A 20 -3.06 -12.32 -4.31
CA GLU A 20 -3.31 -13.75 -4.15
C GLU A 20 -4.74 -14.10 -4.57
N ASP A 21 -5.72 -13.33 -4.09
CA ASP A 21 -7.14 -13.55 -4.40
C ASP A 21 -7.91 -12.23 -4.48
N ALA A 22 -8.96 -12.22 -5.32
CA ALA A 22 -9.88 -11.09 -5.50
C ALA A 22 -11.31 -11.61 -5.65
N GLN A 23 -12.16 -11.33 -4.67
CA GLN A 23 -13.53 -11.80 -4.63
C GLN A 23 -14.51 -10.62 -4.65
N GLY A 24 -15.40 -10.62 -5.65
CA GLY A 24 -16.53 -9.70 -5.69
C GLY A 24 -17.75 -10.31 -5.01
N ASP A 25 -18.42 -9.57 -4.14
CA ASP A 25 -19.61 -10.04 -3.42
C ASP A 25 -20.92 -9.94 -4.24
N GLY A 26 -20.84 -9.41 -5.47
CA GLY A 26 -21.99 -9.16 -6.34
C GLY A 26 -22.83 -7.92 -5.98
N ALA A 27 -22.57 -7.29 -4.83
CA ALA A 27 -23.15 -6.01 -4.41
C ALA A 27 -22.28 -4.80 -4.81
N GLY A 28 -21.19 -5.06 -5.55
CA GLY A 28 -20.23 -4.04 -5.97
C GLY A 28 -19.13 -3.78 -4.95
N GLN A 29 -18.97 -4.63 -3.92
CA GLN A 29 -17.76 -4.66 -3.12
C GLN A 29 -16.75 -5.64 -3.73
N MET A 30 -15.48 -5.35 -3.52
CA MET A 30 -14.37 -6.24 -3.81
C MET A 30 -13.58 -6.45 -2.52
N GLN A 31 -13.31 -7.70 -2.21
CA GLN A 31 -12.36 -8.11 -1.19
C GLN A 31 -11.09 -8.60 -1.88
N LEU A 32 -9.93 -8.10 -1.45
CA LEU A 32 -8.64 -8.57 -1.95
C LEU A 32 -7.82 -9.18 -0.82
N HIS A 33 -7.12 -10.24 -1.15
CA HIS A 33 -6.06 -10.84 -0.35
C HIS A 33 -4.73 -10.68 -1.06
N LEU A 34 -3.76 -10.08 -0.38
CA LEU A 34 -2.46 -9.77 -0.94
C LEU A 34 -1.36 -10.33 -0.05
N SER A 35 -0.35 -10.93 -0.66
CA SER A 35 0.93 -11.19 -0.02
C SER A 35 1.67 -9.87 0.19
N TRP A 36 2.08 -9.61 1.44
CA TRP A 36 2.72 -8.36 1.85
C TRP A 36 4.06 -8.62 2.55
N PRO A 37 5.17 -8.70 1.80
CA PRO A 37 6.48 -9.01 2.36
C PRO A 37 7.15 -7.83 3.09
N HIS A 38 6.41 -6.74 3.35
CA HIS A 38 6.93 -5.51 3.91
C HIS A 38 6.63 -5.40 5.40
N SER A 39 7.52 -4.74 6.14
CA SER A 39 7.40 -4.55 7.60
C SER A 39 6.66 -3.27 8.00
N TYR A 40 6.28 -2.41 7.05
CA TYR A 40 5.56 -1.17 7.35
C TYR A 40 4.08 -1.44 7.63
N VAL A 41 3.54 -0.74 8.63
CA VAL A 41 2.13 -0.80 9.04
C VAL A 41 1.39 0.39 8.44
N PHE A 42 0.18 0.16 7.95
CA PHE A 42 -0.70 1.23 7.49
C PHE A 42 -1.35 1.93 8.68
N ASP A 43 -1.51 3.24 8.58
CA ASP A 43 -2.26 4.01 9.55
C ASP A 43 -3.75 3.99 9.17
N GLU A 44 -4.57 3.31 9.97
CA GLU A 44 -6.01 3.13 9.73
C GLU A 44 -6.75 4.47 9.54
N TRP A 45 -6.26 5.56 10.14
CA TRP A 45 -6.84 6.89 10.02
C TRP A 45 -6.61 7.56 8.67
N GLU A 46 -5.60 7.12 7.90
CA GLU A 46 -5.27 7.77 6.64
C GLU A 46 -6.26 7.42 5.54
N GLY A 47 -6.69 6.15 5.45
CA GLY A 47 -7.38 5.63 4.28
C GLY A 47 -6.45 5.51 3.07
N TYR A 48 -6.66 4.48 2.23
CA TYR A 48 -5.74 4.17 1.14
C TYR A 48 -6.48 3.94 -0.17
N ALA A 49 -5.97 4.53 -1.24
CA ALA A 49 -6.40 4.18 -2.59
C ALA A 49 -5.68 2.91 -3.04
N VAL A 50 -6.44 1.94 -3.53
CA VAL A 50 -5.94 0.68 -4.08
C VAL A 50 -5.64 0.88 -5.55
N VAL A 51 -4.38 0.74 -5.94
CA VAL A 51 -3.90 1.06 -7.29
C VAL A 51 -3.31 -0.17 -7.96
N VAL A 52 -3.67 -0.40 -9.22
CA VAL A 52 -3.17 -1.49 -10.06
C VAL A 52 -2.47 -0.87 -11.29
N PRO A 53 -1.16 -0.59 -11.21
CA PRO A 53 -0.46 0.16 -12.24
C PRO A 53 -0.41 -0.53 -13.59
N GLU A 54 -0.32 -1.86 -13.63
CA GLU A 54 -0.32 -2.63 -14.87
C GLU A 54 -1.60 -2.44 -15.70
N ARG A 55 -2.73 -2.14 -15.02
CA ARG A 55 -4.01 -1.81 -15.64
C ARG A 55 -4.19 -0.31 -15.84
N GLY A 56 -3.36 0.51 -15.19
CA GLY A 56 -3.51 1.94 -15.17
C GLY A 56 -4.76 2.38 -14.42
N GLU A 57 -5.15 1.66 -13.36
CA GLU A 57 -6.42 1.86 -12.64
C GLU A 57 -6.23 2.05 -11.12
N VAL A 58 -7.12 2.84 -10.54
CA VAL A 58 -7.40 2.93 -9.10
C VAL A 58 -8.72 2.21 -8.86
N TRP A 59 -8.72 1.15 -8.06
CA TRP A 59 -9.87 0.26 -7.90
C TRP A 59 -10.86 0.69 -6.84
N GLY A 60 -10.40 1.42 -5.82
CA GLY A 60 -11.26 1.94 -4.75
C GLY A 60 -10.46 2.48 -3.58
N LEU A 61 -11.17 2.87 -2.52
CA LEU A 61 -10.61 3.32 -1.26
C LEU A 61 -10.85 2.26 -0.18
N SER A 62 -9.81 1.87 0.56
CA SER A 62 -9.88 0.87 1.61
C SER A 62 -9.07 1.26 2.84
N GLN A 63 -9.34 0.56 3.94
CA GLN A 63 -8.47 0.49 5.11
C GLN A 63 -7.85 -0.92 5.13
N PRO A 64 -6.57 -1.07 4.72
CA PRO A 64 -5.90 -2.36 4.70
C PRO A 64 -5.65 -2.87 6.11
N GLN A 65 -6.07 -4.12 6.34
CA GLN A 65 -5.74 -4.87 7.55
C GLN A 65 -4.54 -5.74 7.26
N VAL A 66 -3.46 -5.58 8.04
CA VAL A 66 -2.24 -6.37 7.90
C VAL A 66 -2.20 -7.43 8.99
N GLU A 67 -2.15 -8.70 8.59
CA GLU A 67 -2.05 -9.84 9.49
C GLU A 67 -1.07 -10.85 8.91
N ASP A 68 -0.05 -11.26 9.69
CA ASP A 68 0.92 -12.29 9.33
C ASP A 68 1.56 -12.16 7.93
N GLY A 69 1.92 -10.93 7.53
CA GLY A 69 2.53 -10.67 6.22
C GLY A 69 1.54 -10.77 5.05
N ARG A 70 0.25 -10.68 5.33
CA ARG A 70 -0.82 -10.55 4.35
C ARG A 70 -1.62 -9.28 4.58
N ILE A 71 -2.18 -8.75 3.51
CA ILE A 71 -3.19 -7.69 3.58
C ILE A 71 -4.53 -8.26 3.18
N GLU A 72 -5.54 -7.96 3.99
CA GLU A 72 -6.93 -8.04 3.60
C GLU A 72 -7.50 -6.63 3.44
N VAL A 73 -8.20 -6.40 2.32
CA VAL A 73 -8.93 -5.15 2.08
C VAL A 73 -10.31 -5.45 1.53
N SER A 74 -11.29 -4.66 1.93
CA SER A 74 -12.62 -4.63 1.33
C SER A 74 -12.99 -3.20 0.97
N PHE A 75 -13.53 -2.99 -0.22
CA PHE A 75 -13.90 -1.68 -0.72
C PHE A 75 -14.95 -1.71 -1.83
N PRO A 76 -15.71 -0.62 -2.03
CA PRO A 76 -16.56 -0.46 -3.21
C PRO A 76 -15.72 -0.45 -4.48
N PHE A 77 -15.94 -1.43 -5.36
CA PHE A 77 -15.19 -1.60 -6.59
C PHE A 77 -15.60 -0.53 -7.61
N THR A 78 -14.77 0.50 -7.75
CA THR A 78 -15.01 1.66 -8.60
C THR A 78 -13.75 1.98 -9.41
N PRO A 79 -13.37 1.12 -10.37
CA PRO A 79 -12.17 1.31 -11.16
C PRO A 79 -12.20 2.64 -11.92
N GLN A 80 -11.19 3.47 -11.66
CA GLN A 80 -10.97 4.75 -12.33
C GLN A 80 -9.58 4.77 -12.95
N PRO A 81 -9.39 5.43 -14.10
CA PRO A 81 -8.07 5.53 -14.72
C PRO A 81 -7.13 6.36 -13.83
N ILE A 82 -5.90 5.87 -13.63
CA ILE A 82 -4.82 6.67 -13.04
C ILE A 82 -4.54 7.86 -13.96
N PRO A 83 -4.55 9.11 -13.45
CA PRO A 83 -4.27 10.28 -14.24
C PRO A 83 -2.92 10.14 -14.97
N PRO A 84 -2.81 10.53 -16.25
CA PRO A 84 -1.59 10.31 -17.06
C PRO A 84 -0.31 10.88 -16.43
N GLN A 85 -0.42 11.99 -15.71
CA GLN A 85 0.69 12.63 -15.01
C GLN A 85 1.25 11.81 -13.83
N ASP A 86 0.42 10.96 -13.23
CA ASP A 86 0.76 10.20 -12.02
C ASP A 86 1.23 8.77 -12.35
N ARG A 87 0.97 8.29 -13.57
CA ARG A 87 1.40 6.95 -14.03
C ARG A 87 2.91 6.74 -13.90
N LYS A 88 3.70 7.78 -14.16
CA LYS A 88 5.17 7.73 -14.07
C LYS A 88 5.69 7.45 -12.66
N ILE A 89 4.91 7.75 -11.64
CA ILE A 89 5.29 7.52 -10.24
C ILE A 89 5.37 6.01 -9.95
N PHE A 90 4.56 5.21 -10.64
CA PHE A 90 4.54 3.75 -10.51
C PHE A 90 5.58 3.05 -11.41
N GLU A 91 6.08 3.72 -12.44
CA GLU A 91 7.15 3.22 -13.31
C GLU A 91 8.54 3.27 -12.65
N GLN A 92 8.73 4.17 -11.67
CA GLN A 92 10.00 4.37 -10.98
C GLN A 92 10.21 3.42 -9.78
N GLY A 93 9.27 2.51 -9.53
CA GLY A 93 9.22 1.69 -8.32
C GLY A 93 8.77 2.49 -7.09
N PRO A 94 8.29 1.81 -6.04
CA PRO A 94 7.87 2.48 -4.82
C PRO A 94 9.08 3.21 -4.24
N ARG A 95 8.98 4.54 -4.09
CA ARG A 95 9.83 5.25 -3.14
C ARG A 95 9.46 4.67 -1.79
N THR A 96 10.26 3.71 -1.33
CA THR A 96 10.22 3.20 0.04
C THR A 96 10.00 4.39 0.94
N ALA A 97 8.88 4.40 1.67
CA ALA A 97 8.77 5.24 2.84
C ALA A 97 9.97 4.85 3.69
N GLN A 98 11.03 5.66 3.64
CA GLN A 98 12.13 5.51 4.56
C GLN A 98 11.45 5.69 5.92
N ALA A 99 11.31 4.58 6.65
CA ALA A 99 11.01 4.64 8.07
C ALA A 99 11.94 5.72 8.64
N PRO A 100 11.46 6.64 9.49
CA PRO A 100 12.36 7.60 10.12
C PRO A 100 13.49 6.77 10.71
N ALA A 101 14.71 6.99 10.17
CA ALA A 101 15.88 6.32 10.68
C ALA A 101 15.86 6.59 12.18
N ALA A 102 15.73 5.52 12.98
CA ALA A 102 16.03 5.61 14.39
C ALA A 102 17.45 6.16 14.41
N ASN A 103 17.57 7.44 14.77
CA ASN A 103 18.84 8.12 14.88
C ASN A 103 19.61 7.35 15.95
N ASP A 104 20.52 6.51 15.49
CA ASP A 104 21.61 6.02 16.30
C ASP A 104 22.39 7.27 16.75
N SER A 105 22.36 7.52 18.05
CA SER A 105 23.22 8.47 18.72
C SER A 105 23.76 7.73 19.93
N GLU A 106 24.84 6.97 19.69
CA GLU A 106 26.14 7.13 20.35
C GLU A 106 26.05 7.53 21.84
N SER A 107 26.59 6.78 22.82
CA SER A 107 28.02 6.51 22.94
C SER A 107 28.29 5.49 24.07
N GLU A 108 29.13 4.50 23.76
CA GLU A 108 30.36 4.16 24.48
C GLU A 108 30.42 4.44 26.00
N ASN A 109 30.18 3.41 26.83
CA ASN A 109 30.76 3.35 28.17
C ASN A 109 32.03 2.49 28.09
N GLN A 110 33.19 3.17 28.00
CA GLN A 110 34.47 2.61 28.42
C GLN A 110 34.50 2.64 29.96
N ASP A 111 34.48 1.47 30.58
CA ASP A 111 34.79 1.29 32.01
C ASP A 111 36.32 1.18 32.15
N ASP A 112 36.90 2.08 32.96
CA ASP A 112 38.25 1.97 33.55
C ASP A 112 38.13 1.41 34.97
#